data_AF-A0A0B4GNQ7-F1
#
_entry.id   AF-A0A0B4GNQ7-F1
#
_cell.length_a   1.000
_cell.length_b   1.000
_cell.length_c   1.000
_cell.angle_alpha   90.00
_cell.angle_beta   90.00
_cell.angle_gamma   90.00
#
_symmetry.space_group_name_H-M   'P 1'
#
loop_
_entity.id
_entity.type
_entity.pdbx_description
1 polymer ?
#
loop_
_entity_poly.entity_id
_entity_poly.type
_entity_poly.pdbx_seq_one_letter_code
_entity_poly.pdbx_strand_id
1 'polypeptide(L)'
;MDSLAIPPTQTGATAPPGQILSNEQLSLLKPLIPEESWPTFKVHFEEIHFFWAKLLLDTSVTGTNATILNALAAIRIVDSILSDEGLPRWKHRFAYIRLARILESLDRIIGRERQKGHVSGRRGQGNSTIKRDMYLQAVEGESGKTLGDASELTTAAILAWPFPSWPFPSQA
;
A
#
# COMPACT_ATOMS: atom_id res chain seq x y z
N MET A 1 9.18 -40.03 -43.24
CA MET A 1 9.88 -39.16 -42.28
C MET A 1 9.38 -37.76 -42.56
N ASP A 2 8.23 -37.43 -41.99
CA ASP A 2 7.53 -36.18 -42.26
C ASP A 2 8.02 -35.11 -41.29
N SER A 3 8.59 -34.05 -41.85
CA SER A 3 9.06 -32.88 -41.12
C SER A 3 7.89 -32.16 -40.48
N LEU A 4 7.82 -32.20 -39.15
CA LEU A 4 6.93 -31.38 -38.33
C LEU A 4 7.30 -29.90 -38.51
N ALA A 5 6.49 -29.19 -39.28
CA ALA A 5 6.49 -27.73 -39.33
C ALA A 5 5.97 -27.19 -37.99
N ILE A 6 6.84 -26.53 -37.25
CA ILE A 6 6.50 -25.77 -36.05
C ILE A 6 5.81 -24.48 -36.51
N PRO A 7 4.60 -24.15 -36.01
CA PRO A 7 3.97 -22.87 -36.34
C PRO A 7 4.74 -21.71 -35.70
N PRO A 8 4.81 -20.54 -36.34
CA PRO A 8 5.52 -19.39 -35.79
C PRO A 8 4.84 -18.93 -34.49
N THR A 9 5.63 -18.96 -33.43
CA THR A 9 5.41 -18.25 -32.17
C THR A 9 4.90 -16.85 -32.47
N GLN A 10 3.71 -16.51 -31.97
CA GLN A 10 3.19 -15.13 -32.00
C GLN A 10 4.15 -14.24 -31.22
N THR A 11 5.05 -13.60 -31.96
CA THR A 11 5.89 -12.50 -31.51
C THR A 11 5.00 -11.42 -30.93
N GLY A 12 5.36 -10.97 -29.73
CA GLY A 12 4.57 -10.10 -28.88
C GLY A 12 3.95 -8.91 -29.60
N ALA A 13 2.80 -8.50 -29.07
CA ALA A 13 2.16 -7.22 -29.36
C ALA A 13 3.09 -6.08 -28.94
N THR A 14 4.10 -5.78 -29.76
CA THR A 14 4.94 -4.61 -29.60
C THR A 14 4.07 -3.41 -29.89
N ALA A 15 3.82 -2.60 -28.87
CA ALA A 15 3.05 -1.38 -28.98
C ALA A 15 3.64 -0.50 -30.11
N PRO A 16 2.81 0.11 -30.97
CA PRO A 16 3.29 0.99 -32.02
C PRO A 16 4.15 2.12 -31.44
N PRO A 17 5.15 2.61 -32.21
CA PRO A 17 6.08 3.62 -31.73
C PRO A 17 5.33 4.86 -31.22
N GLY A 18 5.51 5.18 -29.94
CA GLY A 18 4.81 6.26 -29.23
C GLY A 18 3.67 5.79 -28.30
N GLN A 19 3.32 4.50 -28.31
CA GLN A 19 2.31 3.93 -27.41
C GLN A 19 3.00 3.24 -26.22
N ILE A 20 2.89 3.86 -25.04
CA ILE A 20 3.53 3.41 -23.78
C ILE A 20 2.92 2.08 -23.26
N LEU A 21 1.67 1.81 -23.61
CA LEU A 21 0.91 0.64 -23.15
C LEU A 21 0.53 -0.26 -24.32
N SER A 22 0.60 -1.57 -24.14
CA SER A 22 0.10 -2.54 -25.13
C SER A 22 -1.43 -2.44 -25.27
N ASN A 23 -1.96 -2.88 -26.41
CA ASN A 23 -3.41 -2.90 -26.65
C ASN A 23 -4.17 -3.74 -25.61
N GLU A 24 -3.55 -4.78 -25.08
CA GLU A 24 -4.09 -5.59 -23.99
C GLU A 24 -4.11 -4.84 -22.65
N GLN A 25 -3.01 -4.15 -22.30
CA GLN A 25 -2.99 -3.32 -21.09
C GLN A 25 -4.05 -2.21 -21.15
N LEU A 26 -4.24 -1.62 -22.33
CA LEU A 26 -5.25 -0.58 -22.54
C LEU A 26 -6.67 -1.12 -22.38
N SER A 27 -6.98 -2.32 -22.89
CA SER A 27 -8.30 -2.92 -22.71
C SER A 27 -8.61 -3.25 -21.26
N LEU A 28 -7.59 -3.63 -20.47
CA LEU A 28 -7.72 -3.90 -19.04
C LEU A 28 -7.83 -2.63 -18.18
N LEU A 29 -7.07 -1.59 -18.52
CA LEU A 29 -6.98 -0.36 -17.71
C LEU A 29 -8.09 0.64 -18.01
N LYS A 30 -8.56 0.73 -19.26
CA LYS A 30 -9.61 1.68 -19.67
C LYS A 30 -10.91 1.60 -18.84
N PRO A 31 -11.43 0.42 -18.46
CA PRO A 31 -12.62 0.36 -17.60
C PRO A 31 -12.36 0.69 -16.13
N LEU A 32 -11.10 0.70 -15.68
CA LEU A 32 -10.73 0.91 -14.27
C LEU A 32 -10.40 2.37 -13.96
N ILE A 33 -10.12 3.17 -14.98
CA ILE A 33 -9.65 4.54 -14.84
C ILE A 33 -10.70 5.46 -15.44
N PRO A 34 -11.26 6.41 -14.67
CA PRO A 34 -12.19 7.41 -15.19
C PRO A 34 -11.59 8.17 -16.39
N GLU A 35 -12.40 8.51 -17.38
CA GLU A 35 -11.92 9.13 -18.62
C GLU A 35 -11.16 10.45 -18.36
N GLU A 36 -11.61 11.23 -17.39
CA GLU A 36 -11.00 12.48 -16.95
C GLU A 36 -9.61 12.28 -16.32
N SER A 37 -9.35 11.12 -15.75
CA SER A 37 -8.07 10.76 -15.12
C SER A 37 -7.10 10.11 -16.10
N TRP A 38 -7.56 9.70 -17.27
CA TRP A 38 -6.78 8.98 -18.28
C TRP A 38 -5.55 9.74 -18.80
N PRO A 39 -5.62 11.07 -19.08
CA PRO A 39 -4.45 11.83 -19.51
C PRO A 39 -3.36 11.86 -18.44
N THR A 40 -3.72 12.15 -17.19
CA THR A 40 -2.78 12.19 -16.05
C THR A 40 -2.16 10.82 -15.79
N PHE A 41 -2.96 9.76 -15.86
CA PHE A 41 -2.47 8.39 -15.70
C PHE A 41 -1.43 8.04 -16.76
N LYS A 42 -1.66 8.36 -18.04
CA LYS A 42 -0.70 8.07 -19.11
C LYS A 42 0.62 8.80 -18.93
N VAL A 43 0.59 10.06 -18.49
CA VAL A 43 1.80 10.87 -18.24
C VAL A 43 2.64 10.27 -17.11
N HIS A 44 1.99 9.80 -16.04
CA HIS A 44 2.67 9.28 -14.86
C HIS A 44 2.75 7.75 -14.82
N PHE A 45 2.40 7.02 -15.88
CA PHE A 45 2.23 5.56 -15.82
C PHE A 45 3.48 4.85 -15.28
N GLU A 46 4.65 5.16 -15.86
CA GLU A 46 5.92 4.56 -15.45
C GLU A 46 6.29 4.94 -14.00
N GLU A 47 6.07 6.21 -13.63
CA GLU A 47 6.35 6.71 -12.28
C GLU A 47 5.43 6.04 -11.24
N ILE A 48 4.14 5.92 -11.55
CA ILE A 48 3.12 5.25 -10.74
C ILE A 48 3.51 3.79 -10.53
N HIS A 49 3.84 3.09 -11.62
CA HIS A 49 4.19 1.67 -11.56
C HIS A 49 5.48 1.45 -10.76
N PHE A 50 6.52 2.24 -11.05
CA PHE A 50 7.80 2.16 -10.35
C PHE A 50 7.66 2.48 -8.86
N PHE A 51 6.98 3.58 -8.53
CA PHE A 51 6.75 3.97 -7.14
C PHE A 51 5.97 2.91 -6.38
N TRP A 52 4.87 2.39 -6.96
CA TRP A 52 4.07 1.37 -6.31
C TRP A 52 4.84 0.07 -6.10
N ALA A 53 5.57 -0.39 -7.12
CA ALA A 53 6.40 -1.59 -7.02
C ALA A 53 7.48 -1.44 -5.93
N LYS A 54 8.18 -0.30 -5.90
CA LYS A 54 9.19 -0.01 -4.88
C LYS A 54 8.58 0.05 -3.49
N LEU A 55 7.47 0.76 -3.33
CA LEU A 55 6.76 0.86 -2.05
C LEU A 55 6.37 -0.54 -1.53
N LEU A 56 5.85 -1.41 -2.39
CA LEU A 56 5.49 -2.78 -2.01
C LEU A 56 6.70 -3.61 -1.57
N LEU A 57 7.83 -3.45 -2.25
CA LEU A 57 9.07 -4.16 -1.97
C LEU A 57 9.68 -3.72 -0.63
N ASP A 58 9.82 -2.40 -0.45
CA ASP A 58 10.42 -1.79 0.73
C ASP A 58 9.60 -2.01 2.00
N THR A 59 8.28 -2.19 1.86
CA THR A 59 7.35 -2.36 2.98
C THR A 59 6.78 -3.77 3.07
N SER A 60 7.44 -4.77 2.49
CA SER A 60 6.94 -6.15 2.44
C SER A 60 6.86 -6.78 3.84
N VAL A 61 5.63 -6.95 4.33
CA VAL A 61 5.32 -7.62 5.61
C VAL A 61 4.42 -8.81 5.34
N THR A 62 4.97 -9.83 4.69
CA THR A 62 4.25 -11.06 4.32
C THR A 62 4.98 -12.32 4.77
N GLY A 63 4.21 -13.37 5.05
CA GLY A 63 4.74 -14.72 5.34
C GLY A 63 4.78 -15.09 6.82
N THR A 64 5.17 -16.35 7.08
CA THR A 64 5.33 -16.94 8.41
C THR A 64 6.47 -16.29 9.21
N ASN A 65 7.47 -15.75 8.51
CA ASN A 65 8.66 -15.13 9.10
C ASN A 65 8.51 -13.62 9.34
N ALA A 66 7.37 -13.02 8.97
CA ALA A 66 7.13 -11.61 9.23
C ALA A 66 7.07 -11.35 10.76
N THR A 67 7.92 -10.46 11.23
CA THR A 67 8.07 -10.09 12.65
C THR A 67 7.46 -8.71 12.93
N ILE A 68 7.28 -8.40 14.22
CA ILE A 68 6.86 -7.06 14.66
C ILE A 68 7.86 -5.99 14.17
N LEU A 69 9.17 -6.26 14.23
CA LEU A 69 10.20 -5.31 13.78
C LEU A 69 10.07 -4.98 12.29
N ASN A 70 9.79 -5.97 11.44
CA ASN A 70 9.57 -5.74 10.01
C ASN A 70 8.36 -4.83 9.77
N ALA A 71 7.29 -5.01 10.56
CA ALA A 71 6.11 -4.17 10.47
C ALA A 71 6.37 -2.74 10.96
N LEU A 72 7.12 -2.54 12.04
CA LEU A 72 7.50 -1.21 12.51
C LEU A 72 8.35 -0.47 11.46
N ALA A 73 9.33 -1.14 10.86
CA ALA A 73 10.16 -0.57 9.80
C ALA A 73 9.31 -0.17 8.57
N ALA A 74 8.40 -1.05 8.15
CA ALA A 74 7.48 -0.76 7.06
C ALA A 74 6.55 0.43 7.37
N ILE A 75 6.05 0.55 8.60
CA ILE A 75 5.24 1.69 9.03
C ILE A 75 6.04 2.98 8.91
N ARG A 76 7.31 3.01 9.36
CA ARG A 76 8.17 4.21 9.27
C ARG A 76 8.36 4.69 7.83
N ILE A 77 8.61 3.76 6.91
CA ILE A 77 8.77 4.10 5.49
C ILE A 77 7.47 4.70 4.92
N VAL A 78 6.32 4.18 5.32
CA VAL A 78 5.03 4.72 4.88
C VAL A 78 4.75 6.08 5.52
N ASP A 79 5.07 6.24 6.80
CA ASP A 79 4.85 7.46 7.56
C ASP A 79 5.70 8.63 7.06
N SER A 80 6.95 8.38 6.64
CA SER A 80 7.79 9.41 6.02
C SER A 80 7.22 9.90 4.68
N ILE A 81 6.59 9.01 3.90
CA ILE A 81 5.88 9.40 2.66
C ILE A 81 4.63 10.20 2.98
N LEU A 82 3.88 9.82 4.03
CA LEU A 82 2.68 10.53 4.45
C LEU A 82 2.97 11.93 5.03
N SER A 83 4.14 12.08 5.67
CA SER A 83 4.59 13.34 6.28
C SER A 83 5.22 14.30 5.26
N ASP A 84 5.60 13.84 4.07
CA ASP A 84 6.16 14.68 3.02
C ASP A 84 5.05 15.41 2.24
N GLU A 85 4.73 16.63 2.65
CA GLU A 85 3.74 17.50 2.00
C GLU A 85 4.11 17.89 0.56
N GLY A 86 5.38 17.76 0.17
CA GLY A 86 5.87 18.05 -1.17
C GLY A 86 5.49 16.98 -2.21
N LEU A 87 5.03 15.81 -1.78
CA LEU A 87 4.69 14.72 -2.70
C LEU A 87 3.33 14.93 -3.38
N PRO A 88 3.18 14.44 -4.63
CA PRO A 88 1.89 14.37 -5.29
C PRO A 88 0.85 13.58 -4.48
N ARG A 89 -0.38 14.07 -4.47
CA ARG A 89 -1.52 13.45 -3.75
C ARG A 89 -1.70 11.95 -4.03
N TRP A 90 -1.37 11.48 -5.24
CA TRP A 90 -1.50 10.07 -5.60
C TRP A 90 -0.49 9.18 -4.86
N LYS A 91 0.71 9.68 -4.53
CA LYS A 91 1.71 8.96 -3.73
C LYS A 91 1.22 8.79 -2.29
N HIS A 92 0.63 9.84 -1.70
CA HIS A 92 -0.02 9.75 -0.39
C HIS A 92 -1.13 8.71 -0.38
N ARG A 93 -1.98 8.66 -1.42
CA ARG A 93 -3.05 7.66 -1.53
C ARG A 93 -2.51 6.23 -1.51
N PHE A 94 -1.43 5.96 -2.24
CA PHE A 94 -0.78 4.66 -2.21
C PHE A 94 -0.15 4.33 -0.86
N ALA A 95 0.50 5.31 -0.22
CA ALA A 95 1.04 5.16 1.12
C ALA A 95 -0.07 4.78 2.12
N TYR A 96 -1.23 5.45 2.08
CA TYR A 96 -2.39 5.11 2.91
C TYR A 96 -2.89 3.68 2.68
N ILE A 97 -3.06 3.27 1.41
CA ILE A 97 -3.47 1.89 1.07
C ILE A 97 -2.45 0.89 1.64
N ARG A 98 -1.17 1.20 1.53
CA ARG A 98 -0.12 0.33 2.04
C ARG A 98 -0.12 0.24 3.56
N LEU A 99 -0.30 1.36 4.27
CA LEU A 99 -0.43 1.39 5.72
C LEU A 99 -1.54 0.46 6.19
N ALA A 100 -2.72 0.55 5.58
CA ALA A 100 -3.86 -0.31 5.91
C ALA A 100 -3.52 -1.81 5.77
N ARG A 101 -2.80 -2.18 4.72
CA ARG A 101 -2.34 -3.57 4.51
C ARG A 101 -1.31 -4.02 5.54
N ILE A 102 -0.38 -3.15 5.94
CA ILE A 102 0.60 -3.46 6.99
C ILE A 102 -0.11 -3.67 8.34
N LEU A 103 -1.10 -2.83 8.66
CA LEU A 103 -1.90 -2.96 9.88
C LEU A 103 -2.74 -4.25 9.89
N GLU A 104 -3.25 -4.69 8.74
CA GLU A 104 -3.92 -5.99 8.60
C GLU A 104 -2.94 -7.15 8.83
N SER A 105 -1.72 -7.08 8.28
CA SER A 105 -0.67 -8.08 8.53
C SER A 105 -0.27 -8.12 10.01
N LEU A 106 -0.25 -6.97 10.68
CA LEU A 106 0.07 -6.86 12.10
C LEU A 106 -0.92 -7.63 12.98
N ASP A 107 -2.21 -7.63 12.67
CA ASP A 107 -3.19 -8.45 13.41
C ASP A 107 -2.80 -9.94 13.40
N ARG A 108 -2.34 -10.43 12.24
CA ARG A 108 -1.89 -11.83 12.09
C ARG A 108 -0.59 -12.08 12.84
N ILE A 109 0.36 -11.14 12.79
CA ILE A 109 1.64 -11.23 13.52
C ILE A 109 1.39 -11.25 15.03
N ILE A 110 0.60 -10.32 15.55
CA ILE A 110 0.24 -10.25 16.98
C ILE A 110 -0.46 -11.54 17.42
N GLY A 111 -1.38 -12.07 16.60
CA GLY A 111 -2.03 -13.35 16.87
C GLY A 111 -1.03 -14.50 17.03
N ARG A 112 -0.05 -14.62 16.12
CA ARG A 112 1.01 -15.64 16.20
C ARG A 112 1.91 -15.46 17.41
N GLU A 113 2.33 -14.23 17.71
CA GLU A 113 3.23 -13.97 18.84
C GLU A 113 2.52 -14.16 20.19
N ARG A 114 1.19 -13.94 20.26
CA ARG A 114 0.37 -14.34 21.42
C ARG A 114 0.33 -15.85 21.62
N GLN A 115 0.17 -16.63 20.54
CA GLN A 115 0.18 -18.10 20.63
C GLN A 115 1.52 -18.64 21.15
N LYS A 116 2.63 -17.96 20.85
CA LYS A 116 3.97 -18.28 21.35
C LYS A 116 4.25 -17.76 22.76
N GLY A 117 3.34 -16.98 23.36
CA GLY A 117 3.52 -16.36 24.67
C GLY A 117 4.44 -15.14 24.71
N HIS A 118 4.92 -14.65 23.56
CA HIS A 118 5.81 -13.48 23.49
C HIS A 118 5.07 -12.15 23.65
N VAL A 119 3.76 -12.13 23.38
CA VAL A 119 2.90 -10.96 23.60
C VAL A 119 1.94 -11.28 24.74
N SER A 120 2.16 -10.65 25.89
CA SER A 120 1.21 -10.76 27.01
C SER A 120 -0.06 -9.97 26.69
N GLY A 121 -1.17 -10.67 26.46
CA GLY A 121 -2.47 -10.04 26.44
C GLY A 121 -2.84 -9.60 27.86
N ARG A 122 -2.48 -8.37 28.26
CA ARG A 122 -3.02 -7.81 29.51
C ARG A 122 -4.55 -7.83 29.43
N ARG A 123 -5.20 -8.20 30.53
CA ARG A 123 -6.67 -8.26 30.63
C ARG A 123 -7.24 -6.87 30.26
N GLY A 124 -7.90 -6.76 29.12
CA GLY A 124 -8.44 -5.50 28.58
C GLY A 124 -7.70 -4.88 27.38
N GLN A 125 -6.51 -5.37 26.99
CA GLN A 125 -5.83 -4.93 25.76
C GLN A 125 -6.23 -5.79 24.55
N GLY A 126 -7.10 -5.24 23.71
CA GLY A 126 -7.43 -5.79 22.40
C GLY A 126 -6.28 -5.61 21.40
N ASN A 127 -6.35 -6.30 20.26
CA ASN A 127 -5.35 -6.16 19.19
C ASN A 127 -5.27 -4.72 18.65
N SER A 128 -6.37 -3.97 18.71
CA SER A 128 -6.41 -2.55 18.32
C SER A 128 -5.50 -1.67 19.19
N THR A 129 -5.49 -1.87 20.51
CA THR A 129 -4.59 -1.14 21.41
C THR A 129 -3.13 -1.46 21.12
N ILE A 130 -2.82 -2.74 20.91
CA ILE A 130 -1.45 -3.17 20.59
C ILE A 130 -0.99 -2.60 19.23
N LYS A 131 -1.85 -2.60 18.22
CA LYS A 131 -1.54 -1.97 16.91
C LYS A 131 -1.30 -0.48 17.04
N ARG A 132 -2.11 0.22 17.84
CA ARG A 132 -1.92 1.65 18.13
C ARG A 132 -0.56 1.89 18.80
N ASP A 133 -0.25 1.15 19.86
CA ASP A 133 1.01 1.28 20.58
C ASP A 133 2.21 1.00 19.66
N MET A 134 2.10 0.00 18.78
CA MET A 134 3.13 -0.29 17.77
C MET A 134 3.27 0.83 16.73
N TYR A 135 2.16 1.39 16.24
CA TYR A 135 2.22 2.54 15.33
C TYR A 135 2.89 3.75 16.00
N LEU A 136 2.48 4.09 17.22
CA LEU A 136 3.10 5.16 17.99
C LEU A 136 4.58 4.88 18.26
N GLN A 137 4.96 3.66 18.63
CA GLN A 137 6.36 3.28 18.79
C GLN A 137 7.17 3.42 17.49
N ALA A 138 6.56 3.12 16.34
CA ALA A 138 7.21 3.28 15.04
C ALA A 138 7.51 4.76 14.76
N VAL A 139 6.53 5.64 15.00
CA VAL A 139 6.56 7.07 14.62
C VAL A 139 7.24 7.95 15.68
N GLU A 140 6.93 7.75 16.96
CA GLU A 140 7.51 8.51 18.09
C GLU A 140 8.94 8.10 18.40
N GLY A 141 9.35 6.87 18.05
CA GLY A 141 10.72 6.40 18.22
C GLY A 141 11.76 7.17 17.39
N GLU A 142 11.30 7.99 16.44
CA GLU A 142 12.13 8.85 15.57
C GLU A 142 11.94 10.35 15.89
N SER A 143 10.76 10.75 16.37
CA SER A 143 10.45 12.15 16.67
C SER A 143 10.76 12.53 18.12
N GLY A 144 11.98 13.01 18.34
CA GLY A 144 12.32 13.76 19.55
C GLY A 144 11.68 15.15 19.65
N LYS A 145 10.88 15.60 18.67
CA LYS A 145 10.28 16.96 18.68
C LYS A 145 8.93 17.03 17.96
N THR A 146 7.93 17.42 18.75
CA THR A 146 6.73 18.21 18.41
C THR A 146 5.76 17.63 17.36
N LEU A 147 4.73 16.93 17.83
CA LEU A 147 3.47 16.70 17.10
C LEU A 147 2.32 17.38 17.87
N GLY A 148 2.01 18.62 17.51
CA GLY A 148 0.73 19.24 17.86
C GLY A 148 -0.36 18.92 16.83
N ASP A 149 -0.01 18.97 15.54
CA ASP A 149 -1.05 19.06 14.49
C ASP A 149 -1.12 17.85 13.55
N ALA A 150 -0.03 17.11 13.35
CA ALA A 150 -0.04 15.92 12.48
C ALA A 150 -0.61 14.68 13.20
N SER A 151 -0.65 14.67 14.54
CA SER A 151 -1.11 13.51 15.31
C SER A 151 -2.62 13.40 15.30
N GLU A 152 -3.36 14.51 15.19
CA GLU A 152 -4.83 14.48 15.20
C GLU A 152 -5.39 13.84 13.93
N LEU A 153 -4.79 14.06 12.76
CA LEU A 153 -5.28 13.52 11.49
C LEU A 153 -5.03 12.01 11.36
N THR A 154 -3.86 11.50 11.78
CA THR A 154 -3.58 10.06 11.82
C THR A 154 -4.26 9.37 13.00
N THR A 155 -4.36 10.02 14.15
CA THR A 155 -5.06 9.47 15.33
C THR A 155 -6.57 9.37 15.08
N ALA A 156 -7.18 10.37 14.42
CA ALA A 156 -8.58 10.31 14.01
C ALA A 156 -8.79 9.22 12.94
N ALA A 157 -7.91 9.08 11.95
CA ALA A 157 -8.03 8.03 10.93
C ALA A 157 -7.83 6.61 11.48
N ILE A 158 -6.97 6.43 12.49
CA ILE A 158 -6.71 5.14 13.15
C ILE A 158 -7.82 4.80 14.18
N LEU A 159 -8.37 5.80 14.87
CA LEU A 159 -9.48 5.61 15.84
C LEU A 159 -10.86 5.54 15.17
N ALA A 160 -11.07 6.21 14.04
CA ALA A 160 -12.30 6.18 13.26
C ALA A 160 -12.39 4.97 12.32
N TRP A 161 -11.77 3.84 12.69
CA TRP A 161 -11.90 2.60 11.92
C TRP A 161 -13.10 1.74 12.39
N PRO A 162 -14.31 2.04 11.89
CA PRO A 162 -15.17 1.04 11.29
C PRO A 162 -15.24 1.31 9.78
N PHE A 163 -15.16 0.27 8.94
CA PHE A 163 -15.37 0.37 7.49
C PHE A 163 -16.51 1.36 7.14
N PRO A 164 -16.24 2.52 6.51
CA PRO A 164 -17.26 3.22 5.77
C PRO A 164 -17.11 2.75 4.33
N SER A 165 -18.18 2.17 3.79
CA SER A 165 -18.43 2.14 2.35
C SER A 165 -18.01 3.47 1.74
N TRP A 166 -16.97 3.42 0.90
CA TRP A 166 -16.54 4.58 0.13
C TRP A 166 -17.72 5.04 -0.72
N PRO A 167 -18.16 6.31 -0.61
CA PRO A 167 -19.13 6.85 -1.54
C PRO A 167 -18.39 7.16 -2.83
N PHE A 168 -18.80 6.54 -3.94
CA PHE A 168 -18.69 7.20 -5.22
C PHE A 168 -19.50 8.50 -5.13
N PRO A 169 -18.97 9.67 -5.54
CA PRO A 169 -19.87 10.77 -5.84
C PRO A 169 -20.69 10.36 -7.07
N SER A 170 -21.94 9.98 -6.85
CA SER A 170 -22.95 10.17 -7.89
C SER A 170 -23.23 11.67 -7.95
N GLN A 171 -22.78 12.33 -9.01
CA GLN A 171 -23.43 13.54 -9.51
C GLN A 171 -23.81 13.20 -10.96
N ALA A 172 -25.10 13.03 -11.24
CA ALA A 172 -26.10 14.08 -11.48
C ALA A 172 -25.81 14.80 -12.81
#